data_AF-A0AAV0MRY6-F1
#
_entry.id   AF-A0AAV0MRY6-F1
#
_cell.length_a   1.000
_cell.length_b   1.000
_cell.length_c   1.000
_cell.angle_alpha   90.00
_cell.angle_beta   90.00
_cell.angle_gamma   90.00
#
_symmetry.space_group_name_H-M   'P 1'
#
loop_
_entity.id
_entity.type
_entity.pdbx_description
1 polymer ?
#
loop_
_entity_poly.entity_id
_entity_poly.type
_entity_poly.pdbx_seq_one_letter_code
_entity_poly.pdbx_strand_id
1 'polypeptide(L)'
;MSIPHSLHALKFPKPTTHPTQPSSSINSSSPYSPLPSFTQHSFQFNLPFLTMGNLHLLLIAAVAILAATAALPANAAVADIVTPAFFNGIKNQAPNSCAGKNFYTREAFLQAANAYPNFGNRGSLPGSKREIAAFFAHVTHETGSMCYVEEINRATYCDPSQYPCAPGKKYYGRGPLQLTWNYNYAVCGRANNFNGVGDPDVVARDPVLAWKTALWFWMTNVRPVLPQGFGATIRKINGIECNGGNAPAVRARAGSNCKGKHFYTRRAFLKAAKSYPRFGHLDSVEESKREIAAFFAHVSHETGDLCYTEEIERGTYCDSSAVANPCAPGRQYYGRGPLQLSWNYNYGECGKANGFDGLRNPDIVAKDPVVTWKSALWFWSTSVRPTERKGFGETIHKINGMECNHGNTDEVEDRVRYYREYCKQLGVSPGNNIRC
;
A
#
# COMPACT_ATOMS: atom_id res chain seq x y z
N MET A 1 15.31 -5.24 -8.52
CA MET A 1 14.83 -5.24 -7.13
C MET A 1 16.04 -5.42 -6.24
N SER A 2 16.51 -4.36 -5.60
CA SER A 2 17.50 -4.49 -4.54
C SER A 2 16.86 -5.26 -3.39
N ILE A 3 17.55 -6.28 -2.89
CA ILE A 3 17.17 -6.96 -1.64
C ILE A 3 17.21 -5.87 -0.55
N PRO A 4 16.20 -5.71 0.32
CA PRO A 4 16.29 -4.75 1.42
C PRO A 4 17.52 -5.12 2.28
N HIS A 5 18.50 -4.22 2.37
CA HIS A 5 19.70 -4.42 3.20
C HIS A 5 19.37 -4.47 4.72
N SER A 6 18.14 -4.12 5.09
CA SER A 6 17.70 -3.96 6.49
C SER A 6 16.99 -5.19 7.10
N LEU A 7 16.97 -6.34 6.43
CA LEU A 7 16.37 -7.57 7.01
C LEU A 7 17.26 -8.25 8.06
N HIS A 8 18.14 -7.48 8.72
CA HIS A 8 18.93 -7.95 9.84
C HIS A 8 18.11 -7.89 11.12
N ALA A 9 18.15 -8.95 11.93
CA ALA A 9 17.55 -8.93 13.26
C ALA A 9 17.93 -7.67 14.05
N LEU A 10 16.92 -6.88 14.40
CA LEU A 10 17.08 -5.70 15.22
C LEU A 10 17.60 -6.11 16.61
N LYS A 11 18.74 -5.52 17.02
CA LYS A 11 19.30 -5.74 18.36
C LYS A 11 18.57 -4.85 19.36
N PHE A 12 17.42 -5.34 19.79
CA PHE A 12 16.62 -4.66 20.79
C PHE A 12 17.32 -4.61 22.15
N PRO A 13 17.23 -3.52 22.91
CA PRO A 13 17.76 -3.45 24.26
C PRO A 13 17.06 -4.50 25.15
N LYS A 14 17.83 -5.15 26.04
CA LYS A 14 17.25 -6.04 27.06
C LYS A 14 16.19 -5.25 27.85
N PRO A 15 14.95 -5.76 27.98
CA PRO A 15 13.94 -5.07 28.76
C PRO A 15 14.45 -4.91 30.20
N THR A 16 14.57 -3.67 30.66
CA THR A 16 14.83 -3.37 32.07
C THR A 16 13.58 -3.70 32.87
N THR A 17 13.75 -4.22 34.08
CA THR A 17 12.68 -4.67 34.99
C THR A 17 11.44 -3.74 35.00
N HIS A 18 10.27 -4.37 34.94
CA HIS A 18 8.93 -3.79 34.75
C HIS A 18 8.62 -2.49 35.54
N PRO A 19 7.77 -1.62 34.99
CA PRO A 19 6.55 -1.21 35.67
C PRO A 19 5.46 -2.21 35.32
N THR A 20 4.99 -2.95 36.31
CA THR A 20 3.75 -3.72 36.23
C THR A 20 2.64 -2.80 35.79
N GLN A 21 1.96 -3.10 34.68
CA GLN A 21 0.61 -2.57 34.49
C GLN A 21 -0.24 -3.12 35.63
N PRO A 22 -1.00 -2.30 36.36
CA PRO A 22 -1.89 -2.82 37.38
C PRO A 22 -2.92 -3.71 36.70
N SER A 23 -2.90 -4.99 37.05
CA SER A 23 -4.03 -5.88 36.86
C SER A 23 -5.20 -5.33 37.68
N SER A 24 -6.23 -4.80 37.03
CA SER A 24 -7.52 -4.60 37.72
C SER A 24 -8.17 -5.97 37.89
N SER A 25 -7.83 -6.64 38.98
CA SER A 25 -8.65 -7.70 39.57
C SER A 25 -9.94 -7.05 40.07
N ILE A 26 -11.03 -7.29 39.34
CA ILE A 26 -12.38 -7.08 39.89
C ILE A 26 -12.60 -8.28 40.80
N ASN A 27 -12.44 -8.09 42.11
CA ASN A 27 -12.98 -9.02 43.08
C ASN A 27 -13.93 -8.28 44.02
N SER A 28 -15.12 -8.85 44.06
CA SER A 28 -16.31 -8.48 44.79
C SER A 28 -16.11 -8.46 46.30
N SER A 29 -16.52 -7.38 46.98
CA SER A 29 -17.31 -7.45 48.22
C SER A 29 -17.65 -6.06 48.79
N SER A 30 -18.94 -5.92 49.16
CA SER A 30 -19.54 -5.02 50.17
C SER A 30 -20.23 -3.73 49.68
N PRO A 31 -21.29 -3.25 50.36
CA PRO A 31 -22.52 -3.95 50.73
C PRO A 31 -23.77 -3.26 50.16
N TYR A 32 -24.87 -4.00 50.09
CA TYR A 32 -26.20 -3.50 49.70
C TYR A 32 -26.74 -2.45 50.67
N SER A 33 -27.34 -1.39 50.13
CA SER A 33 -28.47 -0.67 50.71
C SER A 33 -29.31 -0.03 49.57
N PRO A 34 -30.65 0.07 49.72
CA PRO A 34 -31.57 -0.03 48.58
C PRO A 34 -31.87 1.30 47.88
N LEU A 35 -32.25 1.18 46.61
CA LEU A 35 -32.81 2.24 45.77
C LEU A 35 -34.14 2.78 46.33
N PRO A 36 -34.38 4.10 46.34
CA PRO A 36 -35.72 4.65 46.48
C PRO A 36 -36.46 4.56 45.13
N SER A 37 -37.73 4.18 45.24
CA SER A 37 -38.74 4.11 44.19
C SER A 37 -38.99 5.47 43.51
N PHE A 38 -38.96 5.49 42.17
CA PHE A 38 -39.42 6.63 41.37
C PHE A 38 -40.95 6.62 41.26
N THR A 39 -41.59 7.63 41.84
CA THR A 39 -42.98 8.02 41.55
C THR A 39 -43.04 8.76 40.21
N GLN A 40 -44.00 8.40 39.36
CA GLN A 40 -44.32 9.13 38.13
C GLN A 40 -44.89 10.51 38.48
N HIS A 41 -44.20 11.58 38.06
CA HIS A 41 -44.80 12.89 37.87
C HIS A 41 -44.84 13.20 36.38
N SER A 42 -46.05 13.30 35.85
CA SER A 42 -46.38 13.80 34.52
C SER A 42 -46.01 15.28 34.41
N PHE A 43 -45.01 15.60 33.58
CA PHE A 43 -44.75 16.96 33.11
C PHE A 43 -45.56 17.22 31.84
N GLN A 44 -46.56 18.11 31.93
CA GLN A 44 -47.19 18.73 30.77
C GLN A 44 -46.24 19.81 30.22
N PHE A 45 -45.77 19.64 28.99
CA PHE A 45 -45.13 20.70 28.21
C PHE A 45 -46.20 21.54 27.50
N ASN A 46 -46.32 22.81 27.88
CA ASN A 46 -47.00 23.81 27.05
C ASN A 46 -46.00 24.34 26.00
N LEU A 47 -46.24 24.04 24.73
CA LEU A 47 -45.57 24.68 23.59
C LEU A 47 -46.47 25.80 23.05
N PRO A 48 -45.94 27.00 22.74
CA PRO A 48 -46.72 28.01 22.05
C PRO A 48 -46.95 27.61 20.60
N PHE A 49 -48.15 27.92 20.12
CA PHE A 49 -48.60 27.70 18.74
C PHE A 49 -47.65 28.33 17.71
N LEU A 50 -46.93 27.50 16.97
CA LEU A 50 -46.28 27.88 15.72
C LEU A 50 -47.22 27.52 14.56
N THR A 51 -47.57 28.51 13.75
CA THR A 51 -48.48 28.38 12.61
C THR A 51 -47.86 27.54 11.49
N MET A 52 -48.71 26.84 10.71
CA MET A 52 -48.38 25.85 9.68
C MET A 52 -47.46 26.32 8.53
N GLY A 53 -47.01 27.58 8.49
CA GLY A 53 -46.08 28.08 7.48
C GLY A 53 -44.61 27.65 7.68
N ASN A 54 -44.22 27.28 8.91
CA ASN A 54 -42.81 27.03 9.24
C ASN A 54 -42.39 25.55 9.22
N LEU A 55 -43.33 24.61 9.09
CA LEU A 55 -43.01 23.19 9.08
C LEU A 55 -42.51 22.71 7.70
N HIS A 56 -42.94 23.35 6.61
CA HIS A 56 -42.45 23.04 5.26
C HIS A 56 -41.01 23.54 5.01
N LEU A 57 -40.61 24.69 5.57
CA LEU A 57 -39.22 25.15 5.45
C LEU A 57 -38.24 24.28 6.26
N LEU A 58 -38.65 23.77 7.42
CA LEU A 58 -37.81 22.89 8.24
C LEU A 58 -37.66 21.49 7.65
N LEU A 59 -38.69 20.96 6.97
CA LEU A 59 -38.58 19.68 6.26
C LEU A 59 -37.73 19.80 4.98
N ILE A 60 -37.84 20.91 4.24
CA ILE A 60 -36.99 21.19 3.06
C ILE A 60 -35.53 21.42 3.50
N ALA A 61 -35.30 22.10 4.63
CA ALA A 61 -33.96 22.26 5.19
C ALA A 61 -33.39 20.93 5.68
N ALA A 62 -34.17 20.06 6.33
CA ALA A 62 -33.70 18.73 6.77
C ALA A 62 -33.40 17.79 5.59
N VAL A 63 -34.20 17.83 4.52
CA VAL A 63 -33.92 17.06 3.28
C VAL A 63 -32.76 17.66 2.50
N ALA A 64 -32.59 18.99 2.49
CA ALA A 64 -31.41 19.65 1.89
C ALA A 64 -30.12 19.39 2.70
N ILE A 65 -30.20 19.28 4.03
CA ILE A 65 -29.07 18.95 4.91
C ILE A 65 -28.71 17.45 4.82
N LEU A 66 -29.70 16.56 4.63
CA LEU A 66 -29.41 15.16 4.28
C LEU A 66 -28.88 14.99 2.85
N ALA A 67 -29.29 15.84 1.90
CA ALA A 67 -28.75 15.83 0.53
C ALA A 67 -27.34 16.46 0.44
N ALA A 68 -26.96 17.33 1.38
CA ALA A 68 -25.65 18.00 1.41
C ALA A 68 -24.52 17.20 2.08
N THR A 69 -24.78 15.98 2.59
CA THR A 69 -23.74 15.12 3.20
C THR A 69 -23.47 13.82 2.45
N ALA A 70 -24.08 13.60 1.28
CA ALA A 70 -23.49 12.73 0.28
C ALA A 70 -22.44 13.53 -0.51
N ALA A 71 -21.33 13.87 0.13
CA ALA A 71 -20.14 14.27 -0.62
C ALA A 71 -19.85 13.12 -1.59
N LEU A 72 -20.13 13.33 -2.89
CA LEU A 72 -19.75 12.41 -3.95
C LEU A 72 -18.28 12.05 -3.69
N PRO A 73 -17.91 10.75 -3.65
CA PRO A 73 -16.53 10.38 -3.38
C PRO A 73 -15.65 11.08 -4.42
N ALA A 74 -14.88 12.08 -3.98
CA ALA A 74 -14.08 12.89 -4.86
C ALA A 74 -13.10 11.95 -5.59
N ASN A 75 -13.35 11.71 -6.88
CA ASN A 75 -12.38 11.06 -7.73
C ASN A 75 -11.19 12.01 -7.81
N ALA A 76 -10.00 11.56 -7.44
CA ALA A 76 -8.80 12.38 -7.65
C ALA A 76 -8.51 12.48 -9.15
N ALA A 77 -7.95 13.61 -9.58
CA ALA A 77 -7.51 13.75 -10.96
C ALA A 77 -6.41 12.71 -11.25
N VAL A 78 -6.37 12.19 -12.47
CA VAL A 78 -5.31 11.26 -12.90
C VAL A 78 -3.92 11.87 -12.65
N ALA A 79 -3.79 13.18 -12.82
CA ALA A 79 -2.56 13.93 -12.55
C ALA A 79 -2.10 13.86 -11.08
N ASP A 80 -3.03 13.79 -10.13
CA ASP A 80 -2.72 13.71 -8.69
C ASP A 80 -2.26 12.31 -8.28
N ILE A 81 -2.78 11.28 -8.96
CA ILE A 81 -2.41 9.87 -8.71
C ILE A 81 -1.09 9.55 -9.42
N VAL A 82 -0.97 9.90 -10.70
CA VAL A 82 0.23 9.71 -11.50
C VAL A 82 1.14 10.90 -11.26
N THR A 83 1.79 10.92 -10.10
CA THR A 83 2.76 11.97 -9.75
C THR A 83 4.05 11.85 -10.58
N PRO A 84 4.87 12.91 -10.69
CA PRO A 84 6.20 12.81 -11.28
C PRO A 84 7.05 11.70 -10.64
N ALA A 85 7.00 11.58 -9.30
CA ALA A 85 7.73 10.56 -8.56
C ALA A 85 7.29 9.13 -8.94
N PHE A 86 5.98 8.87 -9.03
CA PHE A 86 5.46 7.58 -9.46
C PHE A 86 5.89 7.24 -10.90
N PHE A 87 5.67 8.16 -11.83
CA PHE A 87 5.97 7.94 -13.25
C PHE A 87 7.48 7.73 -13.48
N ASN A 88 8.32 8.58 -12.88
CA ASN A 88 9.77 8.45 -12.97
C ASN A 88 10.28 7.22 -12.21
N GLY A 89 9.61 6.80 -11.13
CA GLY A 89 9.93 5.56 -10.42
C GLY A 89 9.81 4.31 -11.30
N ILE A 90 8.89 4.28 -12.27
CA ILE A 90 8.84 3.21 -13.29
C ILE A 90 10.01 3.36 -14.25
N LYS A 91 10.17 4.53 -14.88
CA LYS A 91 11.21 4.77 -15.88
C LYS A 91 12.63 4.55 -15.36
N ASN A 92 12.88 4.83 -14.08
CA ASN A 92 14.20 4.69 -13.47
C ASN A 92 14.64 3.24 -13.27
N GLN A 93 13.72 2.28 -13.42
CA GLN A 93 14.07 0.85 -13.44
C GLN A 93 14.74 0.42 -14.75
N ALA A 94 14.53 1.17 -15.84
CA ALA A 94 15.17 0.92 -17.12
C ALA A 94 16.55 1.60 -17.22
N PRO A 95 17.52 1.03 -17.96
CA PRO A 95 18.79 1.68 -18.28
C PRO A 95 18.62 3.07 -18.90
N ASN A 96 19.56 3.99 -18.62
CA ASN A 96 19.51 5.36 -19.17
C ASN A 96 19.67 5.41 -20.70
N SER A 97 20.23 4.38 -21.31
CA SER A 97 20.38 4.25 -22.76
C SER A 97 19.07 3.88 -23.49
N CYS A 98 18.01 3.55 -22.77
CA CYS A 98 16.74 3.16 -23.38
C CYS A 98 16.08 4.30 -24.16
N ALA A 99 15.69 4.04 -25.40
CA ALA A 99 14.98 5.02 -26.25
C ALA A 99 13.71 5.58 -25.59
N GLY A 100 12.99 4.74 -24.84
CA GLY A 100 11.78 5.13 -24.12
C GLY A 100 11.99 6.17 -23.01
N LYS A 101 13.23 6.40 -22.54
CA LYS A 101 13.54 7.41 -21.50
C LYS A 101 13.15 8.82 -21.93
N ASN A 102 13.38 9.18 -23.19
CA ASN A 102 13.03 10.50 -23.72
C ASN A 102 11.66 10.51 -24.39
N PHE A 103 11.20 9.36 -24.89
CA PHE A 103 9.92 9.24 -25.58
C PHE A 103 8.72 9.26 -24.62
N TYR A 104 8.73 8.43 -23.57
CA TYR A 104 7.62 8.37 -22.63
C TYR A 104 7.73 9.46 -21.57
N THR A 105 6.95 10.53 -21.72
CA THR A 105 6.85 11.62 -20.75
C THR A 105 5.53 11.56 -19.99
N ARG A 106 5.54 12.07 -18.75
CA ARG A 106 4.33 12.17 -17.93
C ARG A 106 3.35 13.14 -18.57
N GLU A 107 3.86 14.21 -19.16
CA GLU A 107 3.11 15.24 -19.86
C GLU A 107 2.35 14.64 -21.04
N ALA A 108 3.02 13.83 -21.88
CA ALA A 108 2.37 13.15 -22.99
C ALA A 108 1.28 12.16 -22.51
N PHE A 109 1.55 11.44 -21.42
CA PHE A 109 0.54 10.56 -20.80
C PHE A 109 -0.68 11.34 -20.32
N LEU A 110 -0.50 12.45 -19.60
CA LEU A 110 -1.62 13.26 -19.10
C LEU A 110 -2.42 13.91 -20.23
N GLN A 111 -1.74 14.39 -21.27
CA GLN A 111 -2.38 14.91 -22.47
C GLN A 111 -3.23 13.84 -23.16
N ALA A 112 -2.73 12.61 -23.25
CA ALA A 112 -3.50 11.48 -23.78
C ALA A 112 -4.66 11.09 -22.85
N ALA A 113 -4.46 11.05 -21.53
CA ALA A 113 -5.48 10.72 -20.54
C ALA A 113 -6.68 11.68 -20.57
N ASN A 114 -6.46 12.95 -20.91
CA ASN A 114 -7.55 13.93 -21.10
C ASN A 114 -8.50 13.56 -22.24
N ALA A 115 -8.06 12.77 -23.23
CA ALA A 115 -8.94 12.24 -24.28
C ALA A 115 -9.76 11.02 -23.83
N TYR A 116 -9.49 10.47 -22.64
CA TYR A 116 -10.15 9.31 -22.05
C TYR A 116 -10.67 9.63 -20.64
N PRO A 117 -11.67 10.53 -20.48
CA PRO A 117 -12.07 11.07 -19.18
C PRO A 117 -12.62 10.04 -18.18
N ASN A 118 -12.97 8.84 -18.67
CA ASN A 118 -13.41 7.72 -17.83
C ASN A 118 -12.23 6.88 -17.26
N PHE A 119 -11.03 7.03 -17.80
CA PHE A 119 -9.85 6.33 -17.30
C PHE A 119 -9.46 6.85 -15.91
N GLY A 120 -9.23 5.94 -14.96
CA GLY A 120 -8.90 6.33 -13.59
C GLY A 120 -10.08 6.97 -12.85
N ASN A 121 -11.30 6.91 -13.40
CA ASN A 121 -12.52 7.34 -12.74
C ASN A 121 -13.38 6.09 -12.43
N ARG A 122 -13.36 5.65 -11.17
CA ARG A 122 -14.03 4.42 -10.69
C ARG A 122 -14.98 4.69 -9.52
N GLY A 123 -15.42 5.94 -9.35
CA GLY A 123 -16.32 6.36 -8.28
C GLY A 123 -15.73 6.26 -6.87
N SER A 124 -14.42 6.09 -6.73
CA SER A 124 -13.72 6.18 -5.43
C SER A 124 -12.21 6.30 -5.66
N LEU A 125 -11.52 7.07 -4.81
CA LEU A 125 -10.06 7.22 -4.87
C LEU A 125 -9.30 5.87 -4.84
N PRO A 126 -9.64 4.90 -3.97
CA PRO A 126 -9.00 3.58 -4.01
C PRO A 126 -9.28 2.83 -5.32
N GLY A 127 -10.48 2.96 -5.89
CA GLY A 127 -10.82 2.38 -7.19
C GLY A 127 -9.97 2.97 -8.32
N SER A 128 -9.85 4.30 -8.35
CA SER A 128 -9.03 5.05 -9.30
C SER A 128 -7.55 4.66 -9.21
N LYS A 129 -6.99 4.64 -7.99
CA LYS A 129 -5.60 4.21 -7.75
C LYS A 129 -5.35 2.78 -8.23
N ARG A 130 -6.29 1.86 -7.99
CA ARG A 130 -6.17 0.45 -8.43
C ARG A 130 -6.21 0.30 -9.95
N GLU A 131 -7.09 1.02 -10.65
CA GLU A 131 -7.13 0.99 -12.11
C GLU A 131 -5.83 1.52 -12.71
N ILE A 132 -5.36 2.68 -12.26
CA ILE A 132 -4.13 3.31 -12.72
C ILE A 132 -2.92 2.40 -12.44
N ALA A 133 -2.84 1.83 -11.23
CA ALA A 133 -1.78 0.88 -10.88
C ALA A 133 -1.81 -0.36 -11.78
N ALA A 134 -2.99 -0.92 -12.06
CA ALA A 134 -3.11 -2.07 -12.95
C ALA A 134 -2.65 -1.74 -14.38
N PHE A 135 -3.08 -0.60 -14.93
CA PHE A 135 -2.64 -0.13 -16.25
C PHE A 135 -1.12 0.01 -16.32
N PHE A 136 -0.51 0.73 -15.37
CA PHE A 136 0.94 0.94 -15.36
C PHE A 136 1.75 -0.34 -15.05
N ALA A 137 1.20 -1.31 -14.32
CA ALA A 137 1.82 -2.61 -14.15
C ALA A 137 1.95 -3.37 -15.48
N HIS A 138 0.91 -3.32 -16.32
CA HIS A 138 0.98 -3.86 -17.67
C HIS A 138 1.97 -3.10 -18.54
N VAL A 139 1.90 -1.75 -18.55
CA VAL A 139 2.84 -0.93 -19.31
C VAL A 139 4.29 -1.24 -18.96
N THR A 140 4.58 -1.32 -17.65
CA THR A 140 5.92 -1.65 -17.15
C THR A 140 6.40 -2.98 -17.71
N HIS A 141 5.56 -4.01 -17.70
CA HIS A 141 5.92 -5.31 -18.24
C HIS A 141 6.10 -5.30 -19.78
N GLU A 142 5.13 -4.75 -20.52
CA GLU A 142 5.17 -4.74 -21.99
C GLU A 142 6.36 -3.99 -22.58
N THR A 143 6.82 -2.95 -21.89
CA THR A 143 7.84 -2.04 -22.41
C THR A 143 9.20 -2.19 -21.74
N GLY A 144 9.35 -3.14 -20.80
CA GLY A 144 10.57 -3.24 -19.98
C GLY A 144 10.82 -1.95 -19.19
N SER A 145 9.84 -1.55 -18.38
CA SER A 145 9.85 -0.32 -17.57
C SER A 145 9.98 0.96 -18.42
N MET A 146 9.19 1.05 -19.48
CA MET A 146 9.20 2.16 -20.45
C MET A 146 10.54 2.31 -21.18
N CYS A 147 11.23 1.20 -21.44
CA CYS A 147 12.46 1.18 -22.24
C CYS A 147 12.17 1.12 -23.74
N TYR A 148 11.25 0.24 -24.14
CA TYR A 148 10.95 -0.05 -25.55
C TYR A 148 9.75 0.76 -26.04
N VAL A 149 9.96 1.50 -27.14
CA VAL A 149 8.89 2.15 -27.91
C VAL A 149 8.25 1.18 -28.90
N GLU A 150 9.07 0.26 -29.42
CA GLU A 150 8.72 -0.72 -30.42
C GLU A 150 9.11 -2.13 -29.94
N GLU A 151 8.34 -3.13 -30.36
CA GLU A 151 8.65 -4.54 -30.19
C GLU A 151 10.04 -4.87 -30.76
N ILE A 152 10.78 -5.74 -30.08
CA ILE A 152 12.14 -6.10 -30.47
C ILE A 152 12.15 -6.92 -31.77
N ASN A 153 11.28 -7.93 -31.89
CA ASN A 153 11.29 -8.88 -33.00
C ASN A 153 10.62 -8.34 -34.28
N ARG A 154 9.75 -7.32 -34.17
CA ARG A 154 9.12 -6.60 -35.29
C ARG A 154 8.48 -7.51 -36.36
N ALA A 155 7.71 -8.51 -35.94
CA ALA A 155 6.99 -9.39 -36.87
C ALA A 155 5.92 -8.61 -37.68
N THR A 156 5.41 -9.23 -38.76
CA THR A 156 4.52 -8.52 -39.69
C THR A 156 3.16 -8.19 -39.11
N TYR A 157 2.56 -9.13 -38.34
CA TYR A 157 1.21 -9.05 -37.78
C TYR A 157 0.16 -8.48 -38.76
N CYS A 158 0.09 -9.07 -39.95
CA CYS A 158 -0.90 -8.74 -40.96
C CYS A 158 -1.83 -9.94 -41.13
N ASP A 159 -3.12 -9.72 -40.91
CA ASP A 159 -4.17 -10.65 -41.25
C ASP A 159 -5.11 -9.99 -42.28
N PRO A 160 -4.90 -10.22 -43.59
CA PRO A 160 -5.71 -9.61 -44.64
C PRO A 160 -7.15 -10.13 -44.65
N SER A 161 -7.45 -11.26 -43.98
CA SER A 161 -8.82 -11.78 -43.87
C SER A 161 -9.68 -10.96 -42.91
N GLN A 162 -9.07 -10.27 -41.95
CA GLN A 162 -9.76 -9.41 -40.98
C GLN A 162 -9.75 -7.92 -41.38
N TYR A 163 -8.66 -7.44 -41.98
CA TYR A 163 -8.56 -6.04 -42.44
C TYR A 163 -7.49 -5.89 -43.54
N PRO A 164 -7.62 -5.00 -44.53
CA PRO A 164 -6.55 -4.78 -45.52
C PRO A 164 -5.22 -4.38 -44.89
N CYS A 165 -4.11 -4.89 -45.44
CA CYS A 165 -2.76 -4.49 -45.06
C CYS A 165 -2.18 -3.54 -46.11
N ALA A 166 -1.57 -2.44 -45.67
CA ALA A 166 -0.90 -1.52 -46.57
C ALA A 166 0.41 -2.13 -47.12
N PRO A 167 0.73 -1.96 -48.41
CA PRO A 167 1.99 -2.45 -48.99
C PRO A 167 3.21 -1.99 -48.19
N GLY A 168 4.12 -2.92 -47.88
CA GLY A 168 5.36 -2.65 -47.16
C GLY A 168 5.23 -2.32 -45.68
N LYS A 169 4.02 -2.32 -45.10
CA LYS A 169 3.80 -2.00 -43.68
C LYS A 169 3.78 -3.23 -42.78
N LYS A 170 4.22 -3.04 -41.55
CA LYS A 170 4.22 -4.05 -40.47
C LYS A 170 3.54 -3.48 -39.23
N TYR A 171 2.79 -4.33 -38.55
CA TYR A 171 1.92 -3.97 -37.42
C TYR A 171 2.39 -4.63 -36.11
N TYR A 172 3.70 -4.68 -35.90
CA TYR A 172 4.31 -5.08 -34.63
C TYR A 172 4.02 -4.10 -33.50
N GLY A 173 4.27 -4.55 -32.28
CA GLY A 173 3.99 -3.82 -31.05
C GLY A 173 4.59 -2.43 -31.05
N ARG A 174 3.77 -1.40 -30.84
CA ARG A 174 4.25 -0.04 -30.56
C ARG A 174 3.50 0.58 -29.38
N GLY A 175 4.22 1.41 -28.63
CA GLY A 175 3.69 2.17 -27.51
C GLY A 175 3.51 1.35 -26.21
N PRO A 176 2.84 1.95 -25.20
CA PRO A 176 2.87 1.47 -23.82
C PRO A 176 2.24 0.09 -23.58
N LEU A 177 1.27 -0.32 -24.40
CA LEU A 177 0.68 -1.67 -24.36
C LEU A 177 0.93 -2.45 -25.67
N GLN A 178 1.95 -2.04 -26.43
CA GLN A 178 2.43 -2.76 -27.62
C GLN A 178 1.30 -3.13 -28.60
N LEU A 179 0.62 -2.11 -29.15
CA LEU A 179 -0.47 -2.32 -30.12
C LEU A 179 0.03 -3.16 -31.30
N THR A 180 -0.58 -4.32 -31.54
CA THR A 180 -0.22 -5.26 -32.61
C THR A 180 -1.40 -5.52 -33.53
N TRP A 181 -1.12 -6.02 -34.74
CA TRP A 181 -2.08 -6.40 -35.78
C TRP A 181 -2.76 -5.25 -36.54
N ASN A 182 -2.80 -5.37 -37.86
CA ASN A 182 -3.43 -4.45 -38.81
C ASN A 182 -4.86 -4.03 -38.42
N TYR A 183 -5.70 -4.97 -37.98
CA TYR A 183 -7.08 -4.67 -37.59
C TYR A 183 -7.15 -3.78 -36.33
N ASN A 184 -6.28 -3.99 -35.35
CA ASN A 184 -6.24 -3.15 -34.15
C ASN A 184 -5.72 -1.75 -34.49
N TYR A 185 -4.68 -1.65 -35.31
CA TYR A 185 -4.20 -0.38 -35.84
C TYR A 185 -5.29 0.37 -36.60
N ALA A 186 -6.11 -0.31 -37.40
CA ALA A 186 -7.21 0.30 -38.12
C ALA A 186 -8.28 0.88 -37.19
N VAL A 187 -8.76 0.09 -36.22
CA VAL A 187 -9.83 0.51 -35.30
C VAL A 187 -9.32 1.59 -34.35
N CYS A 188 -8.13 1.43 -33.78
CA CYS A 188 -7.47 2.43 -32.95
C CYS A 188 -7.21 3.73 -33.72
N GLY A 189 -6.81 3.60 -35.00
CA GLY A 189 -6.63 4.69 -35.96
C GLY A 189 -7.85 5.57 -36.07
N ARG A 190 -9.01 4.95 -36.36
CA ARG A 190 -10.30 5.65 -36.42
C ARG A 190 -10.66 6.30 -35.09
N ALA A 191 -10.48 5.61 -33.96
CA ALA A 191 -10.83 6.13 -32.64
C ALA A 191 -9.97 7.32 -32.20
N ASN A 192 -8.73 7.44 -32.70
CA ASN A 192 -7.79 8.49 -32.30
C ASN A 192 -7.38 9.43 -33.44
N ASN A 193 -8.11 9.38 -34.56
CA ASN A 193 -7.90 10.21 -35.74
C ASN A 193 -6.47 10.15 -36.32
N PHE A 194 -5.95 8.94 -36.55
CA PHE A 194 -4.69 8.72 -37.27
C PHE A 194 -4.79 7.60 -38.30
N ASN A 195 -3.92 7.63 -39.31
CA ASN A 195 -3.85 6.60 -40.34
C ASN A 195 -3.13 5.33 -39.83
N GLY A 196 -3.79 4.53 -38.99
CA GLY A 196 -3.14 3.36 -38.39
C GLY A 196 -2.74 2.26 -39.38
N VAL A 197 -3.41 2.14 -40.52
CA VAL A 197 -3.11 1.11 -41.52
C VAL A 197 -1.99 1.54 -42.44
N GLY A 198 -2.05 2.78 -42.95
CA GLY A 198 -1.06 3.31 -43.89
C GLY A 198 0.18 3.92 -43.22
N ASP A 199 0.11 4.27 -41.94
CA ASP A 199 1.24 4.82 -41.17
C ASP A 199 1.24 4.28 -39.71
N PRO A 200 1.42 2.97 -39.50
CA PRO A 200 1.52 2.40 -38.15
C PRO A 200 2.72 2.93 -37.36
N ASP A 201 3.76 3.42 -38.04
CA ASP A 201 5.00 3.93 -37.45
C ASP A 201 4.79 5.23 -36.67
N VAL A 202 3.71 5.97 -36.93
CA VAL A 202 3.37 7.20 -36.19
C VAL A 202 3.24 6.94 -34.68
N VAL A 203 2.82 5.75 -34.27
CA VAL A 203 2.69 5.36 -32.85
C VAL A 203 4.04 5.35 -32.14
N ALA A 204 5.15 5.16 -32.86
CA ALA A 204 6.51 5.22 -32.32
C ALA A 204 7.18 6.60 -32.50
N ARG A 205 6.53 7.54 -33.19
CA ARG A 205 7.05 8.90 -33.43
C ARG A 205 6.34 9.96 -32.59
N ASP A 206 5.07 9.74 -32.25
CA ASP A 206 4.27 10.66 -31.44
C ASP A 206 3.99 10.04 -30.05
N PRO A 207 4.57 10.59 -28.96
CA PRO A 207 4.40 10.05 -27.62
C PRO A 207 2.99 10.24 -27.06
N VAL A 208 2.25 11.29 -27.46
CA VAL A 208 0.86 11.49 -27.03
C VAL A 208 0.00 10.43 -27.70
N LEU A 209 0.20 10.20 -28.99
CA LEU A 209 -0.51 9.17 -29.73
C LEU A 209 -0.20 7.76 -29.20
N ALA A 210 1.06 7.49 -28.84
CA ALA A 210 1.45 6.22 -28.21
C ALA A 210 0.62 5.96 -26.93
N TRP A 211 0.47 6.96 -26.06
CA TRP A 211 -0.38 6.82 -24.88
C TRP A 211 -1.86 6.67 -25.21
N LYS A 212 -2.35 7.38 -26.24
CA LYS A 212 -3.73 7.24 -26.72
C LYS A 212 -4.03 5.82 -27.21
N THR A 213 -3.10 5.14 -27.88
CA THR A 213 -3.32 3.75 -28.32
C THR A 213 -3.43 2.79 -27.15
N ALA A 214 -2.60 2.95 -26.11
CA ALA A 214 -2.67 2.16 -24.90
C ALA A 214 -3.97 2.42 -24.10
N LEU A 215 -4.37 3.67 -23.94
CA LEU A 215 -5.61 4.05 -23.27
C LEU A 215 -6.83 3.55 -24.05
N TRP A 216 -6.83 3.66 -25.39
CA TRP A 216 -7.86 3.08 -26.24
C TRP A 216 -8.02 1.58 -25.97
N PHE A 217 -6.92 0.83 -26.03
CA PHE A 217 -6.95 -0.61 -25.82
C PHE A 217 -7.42 -0.95 -24.42
N TRP A 218 -6.90 -0.27 -23.40
CA TRP A 218 -7.31 -0.46 -22.01
C TRP A 218 -8.80 -0.24 -21.81
N MET A 219 -9.31 0.92 -22.24
CA MET A 219 -10.71 1.30 -22.04
C MET A 219 -11.68 0.41 -22.81
N THR A 220 -11.30 -0.03 -24.02
CA THR A 220 -12.13 -0.87 -24.88
C THR A 220 -12.14 -2.33 -24.45
N ASN A 221 -10.97 -2.87 -24.11
CA ASN A 221 -10.78 -4.31 -23.96
C ASN A 221 -10.56 -4.76 -22.52
N VAL A 222 -9.78 -4.00 -21.74
CA VAL A 222 -9.25 -4.46 -20.44
C VAL A 222 -10.08 -3.98 -19.27
N ARG A 223 -10.50 -2.70 -19.27
CA ARG A 223 -11.32 -2.10 -18.21
C ARG A 223 -12.63 -2.88 -17.94
N PRO A 224 -13.35 -3.42 -18.94
CA PRO A 224 -14.54 -4.22 -18.69
C PRO A 224 -14.31 -5.47 -17.83
N VAL A 225 -13.12 -6.07 -17.88
CA VAL A 225 -12.77 -7.27 -17.08
C VAL A 225 -12.08 -6.93 -15.76
N LEU A 226 -11.75 -5.65 -15.51
CA LEU A 226 -11.10 -5.22 -14.27
C LEU A 226 -11.84 -5.63 -12.98
N PRO A 227 -13.19 -5.63 -12.90
CA PRO A 227 -13.91 -6.13 -11.73
C PRO A 227 -13.65 -7.61 -11.39
N GLN A 228 -13.20 -8.41 -12.36
CA GLN A 228 -12.82 -9.82 -12.17
C GLN A 228 -11.42 -9.98 -11.56
N GLY A 229 -10.70 -8.87 -11.36
CA GLY A 229 -9.36 -8.82 -10.76
C GLY A 229 -8.23 -8.73 -11.77
N PHE A 230 -7.02 -8.48 -11.26
CA PHE A 230 -5.82 -8.25 -12.08
C PHE A 230 -5.43 -9.47 -12.94
N GLY A 231 -5.74 -10.70 -12.50
CA GLY A 231 -5.53 -11.89 -13.33
C GLY A 231 -6.33 -11.86 -14.64
N ALA A 232 -7.55 -11.30 -14.62
CA ALA A 232 -8.37 -11.17 -15.81
C ALA A 232 -7.81 -10.11 -16.79
N THR A 233 -7.18 -9.05 -16.29
CA THR A 233 -6.52 -8.05 -17.14
C THR A 233 -5.28 -8.63 -17.83
N ILE A 234 -4.49 -9.46 -17.14
CA ILE A 234 -3.39 -10.22 -17.76
C ILE A 234 -3.93 -11.11 -18.87
N ARG A 235 -4.98 -11.88 -18.61
CA ARG A 235 -5.58 -12.77 -19.62
C ARG A 235 -6.05 -12.01 -20.85
N LYS A 236 -6.54 -10.79 -20.68
CA LYS A 236 -7.03 -9.96 -21.79
C LYS A 236 -5.91 -9.32 -22.62
N ILE A 237 -4.78 -8.99 -21.98
CA ILE A 237 -3.62 -8.39 -22.65
C ILE A 237 -2.77 -9.47 -23.32
N ASN A 238 -2.43 -10.54 -22.59
CA ASN A 238 -1.65 -11.65 -23.10
C ASN A 238 -2.08 -12.97 -22.45
N GLY A 239 -3.15 -13.56 -22.98
CA GLY A 239 -3.72 -14.80 -22.46
C GLY A 239 -2.78 -16.00 -22.52
N ILE A 240 -1.76 -15.98 -23.39
CA ILE A 240 -0.78 -17.05 -23.56
C ILE A 240 0.11 -17.19 -22.32
N GLU A 241 0.34 -16.12 -21.55
CA GLU A 241 1.13 -16.18 -20.31
C GLU A 241 0.40 -16.94 -19.18
N CYS A 242 -0.92 -17.07 -19.27
CA CYS A 242 -1.76 -17.61 -18.21
C CYS A 242 -1.80 -19.15 -18.21
N ASN A 243 -2.40 -19.76 -17.17
CA ASN A 243 -2.60 -21.21 -17.05
C ASN A 243 -1.32 -22.05 -17.19
N GLY A 244 -0.19 -21.52 -16.71
CA GLY A 244 1.12 -22.19 -16.76
C GLY A 244 1.98 -21.84 -17.97
N GLY A 245 1.47 -21.07 -18.95
CA GLY A 245 2.22 -20.73 -20.17
C GLY A 245 3.48 -19.90 -19.90
N ASN A 246 3.39 -18.85 -19.10
CA ASN A 246 4.56 -18.09 -18.63
C ASN A 246 4.33 -17.53 -17.22
N ALA A 247 4.41 -18.42 -16.23
CA ALA A 247 4.23 -18.04 -14.83
C ALA A 247 5.20 -16.94 -14.35
N PRO A 248 6.48 -16.90 -14.75
CA PRO A 248 7.36 -15.76 -14.46
C PRO A 248 6.81 -14.42 -14.95
N ALA A 249 6.29 -14.33 -16.18
CA ALA A 249 5.72 -13.09 -16.72
C ALA A 249 4.46 -12.64 -15.96
N VAL A 250 3.55 -13.58 -15.68
CA VAL A 250 2.36 -13.31 -14.84
C VAL A 250 2.77 -12.75 -13.47
N ARG A 251 3.80 -13.33 -12.84
CA ARG A 251 4.32 -12.88 -11.55
C ARG A 251 4.97 -11.50 -11.64
N ALA A 252 5.73 -11.22 -12.69
CA ALA A 252 6.37 -9.92 -12.90
C ALA A 252 5.33 -8.78 -12.95
N ARG A 253 4.19 -9.01 -13.62
CA ARG A 253 3.08 -8.04 -13.69
C ARG A 253 2.39 -7.81 -12.34
N ALA A 254 2.19 -8.86 -11.55
CA ALA A 254 1.40 -8.79 -10.32
C ALA A 254 2.14 -8.20 -9.10
N GLY A 255 3.42 -7.84 -9.26
CA GLY A 255 4.34 -7.57 -8.16
C GLY A 255 4.74 -8.87 -7.45
N SER A 256 6.00 -8.93 -6.98
CA SER A 256 6.75 -10.09 -6.47
C SER A 256 5.99 -11.10 -5.58
N ASN A 257 6.58 -12.30 -5.43
CA ASN A 257 6.23 -13.39 -4.51
C ASN A 257 6.37 -13.00 -3.03
N CYS A 258 5.78 -11.89 -2.62
CA CYS A 258 5.77 -11.45 -1.24
C CYS A 258 4.94 -12.41 -0.39
N LYS A 259 5.62 -13.22 0.43
CA LYS A 259 4.97 -14.12 1.40
C LYS A 259 4.00 -13.35 2.31
N GLY A 260 4.30 -12.09 2.60
CA GLY A 260 3.48 -11.21 3.42
C GLY A 260 2.17 -10.72 2.77
N LYS A 261 2.01 -10.81 1.43
CA LYS A 261 0.89 -10.23 0.67
C LYS A 261 -0.50 -10.66 1.14
N HIS A 262 -0.64 -11.91 1.58
CA HIS A 262 -1.91 -12.45 2.11
C HIS A 262 -1.87 -12.69 3.63
N PHE A 263 -0.71 -12.49 4.26
CA PHE A 263 -0.51 -12.69 5.68
C PHE A 263 -0.81 -11.42 6.48
N TYR A 264 -0.23 -10.28 6.07
CA TYR A 264 -0.47 -8.99 6.72
C TYR A 264 -1.80 -8.40 6.28
N THR A 265 -2.82 -8.49 7.13
CA THR A 265 -4.15 -7.95 6.83
C THR A 265 -4.54 -6.82 7.78
N ARG A 266 -5.26 -5.81 7.26
CA ARG A 266 -5.85 -4.73 8.07
C ARG A 266 -6.73 -5.28 9.21
N ARG A 267 -7.48 -6.34 8.95
CA ARG A 267 -8.33 -7.01 9.95
C ARG A 267 -7.51 -7.54 11.11
N ALA A 268 -6.39 -8.19 10.84
CA ALA A 268 -5.52 -8.72 11.88
C ALA A 268 -4.83 -7.59 12.67
N PHE A 269 -4.36 -6.54 11.99
CA PHE A 269 -3.81 -5.35 12.63
C PHE A 269 -4.81 -4.71 13.60
N LEU A 270 -6.05 -4.44 13.16
CA LEU A 270 -7.07 -3.85 14.02
C LEU A 270 -7.47 -4.75 15.19
N LYS A 271 -7.45 -6.07 15.01
CA LYS A 271 -7.69 -7.02 16.10
C LYS A 271 -6.55 -6.98 17.14
N ALA A 272 -5.30 -6.87 16.69
CA ALA A 272 -4.15 -6.72 17.58
C ALA A 272 -4.12 -5.35 18.28
N ALA A 273 -4.40 -4.26 17.57
CA ALA A 273 -4.42 -2.89 18.09
C ALA A 273 -5.38 -2.71 19.27
N LYS A 274 -6.50 -3.45 19.31
CA LYS A 274 -7.42 -3.47 20.47
C LYS A 274 -6.76 -3.94 21.77
N SER A 275 -5.67 -4.71 21.70
CA SER A 275 -4.90 -5.13 22.89
C SER A 275 -3.92 -4.06 23.37
N TYR A 276 -3.75 -2.97 22.61
CA TYR A 276 -2.83 -1.87 22.89
C TYR A 276 -3.59 -0.52 22.84
N PRO A 277 -4.52 -0.27 23.77
CA PRO A 277 -5.48 0.85 23.67
C PRO A 277 -4.85 2.24 23.74
N ARG A 278 -3.55 2.36 24.06
CA ARG A 278 -2.83 3.64 24.03
C ARG A 278 -2.18 3.93 22.66
N PHE A 279 -1.98 2.92 21.81
CA PHE A 279 -1.37 3.10 20.50
C PHE A 279 -2.29 3.93 19.60
N GLY A 280 -1.78 5.01 19.00
CA GLY A 280 -2.57 5.94 18.19
C GLY A 280 -3.55 6.78 19.01
N HIS A 281 -3.34 6.87 20.32
CA HIS A 281 -4.12 7.67 21.26
C HIS A 281 -3.17 8.54 22.10
N LEU A 282 -2.65 9.59 21.46
CA LEU A 282 -1.84 10.65 22.06
C LEU A 282 -2.68 11.90 22.36
N ASP A 283 -2.04 12.96 22.84
CA ASP A 283 -2.72 14.15 23.37
C ASP A 283 -3.46 14.94 22.27
N SER A 284 -3.07 14.73 21.00
CA SER A 284 -3.77 15.27 19.83
C SER A 284 -3.97 14.25 18.71
N VAL A 285 -4.93 14.54 17.82
CA VAL A 285 -5.14 13.77 16.58
C VAL A 285 -3.90 13.81 15.69
N GLU A 286 -3.21 14.95 15.63
CA GLU A 286 -2.01 15.12 14.80
C GLU A 286 -0.82 14.33 15.34
N GLU A 287 -0.64 14.27 16.66
CA GLU A 287 0.36 13.37 17.27
C GLU A 287 -0.01 11.90 17.05
N SER A 288 -1.29 11.55 17.22
CA SER A 288 -1.77 10.19 16.97
C SER A 288 -1.53 9.73 15.53
N LYS A 289 -1.75 10.62 14.55
CA LYS A 289 -1.42 10.36 13.13
C LYS A 289 0.08 10.20 12.93
N ARG A 290 0.92 11.01 13.59
CA ARG A 290 2.39 10.90 13.51
C ARG A 290 2.89 9.59 14.12
N GLU A 291 2.36 9.15 15.26
CA GLU A 291 2.68 7.84 15.85
C GLU A 291 2.35 6.70 14.87
N ILE A 292 1.16 6.74 14.26
CA ILE A 292 0.74 5.73 13.27
C ILE A 292 1.64 5.77 12.03
N ALA A 293 1.96 6.95 11.50
CA ALA A 293 2.87 7.12 10.38
C ALA A 293 4.27 6.56 10.69
N ALA A 294 4.81 6.88 11.86
CA ALA A 294 6.12 6.43 12.31
C ALA A 294 6.17 4.90 12.43
N PHE A 295 5.18 4.31 13.11
CA PHE A 295 5.06 2.86 13.24
C PHE A 295 5.07 2.17 11.86
N PHE A 296 4.22 2.61 10.93
CA PHE A 296 4.16 1.99 9.60
C PHE A 296 5.40 2.28 8.75
N ALA A 297 6.09 3.41 8.95
CA ALA A 297 7.33 3.72 8.26
C ALA A 297 8.43 2.71 8.61
N HIS A 298 8.60 2.43 9.91
CA HIS A 298 9.51 1.37 10.34
C HIS A 298 9.06 0.02 9.83
N VAL A 299 7.79 -0.34 9.97
CA VAL A 299 7.28 -1.62 9.47
C VAL A 299 7.60 -1.83 7.99
N SER A 300 7.43 -0.80 7.17
CA SER A 300 7.64 -0.90 5.72
C SER A 300 9.12 -1.04 5.38
N HIS A 301 9.98 -0.34 6.09
CA HIS A 301 11.42 -0.53 6.02
C HIS A 301 11.84 -1.96 6.42
N GLU A 302 11.38 -2.44 7.58
CA GLU A 302 11.77 -3.75 8.14
C GLU A 302 11.27 -4.95 7.34
N THR A 303 10.21 -4.79 6.56
CA THR A 303 9.55 -5.91 5.86
C THR A 303 9.63 -5.81 4.34
N GLY A 304 10.28 -4.76 3.81
CA GLY A 304 10.24 -4.42 2.40
C GLY A 304 8.80 -4.23 1.91
N ASP A 305 8.07 -3.28 2.49
CA ASP A 305 6.66 -2.99 2.22
C ASP A 305 5.72 -4.19 2.48
N LEU A 306 5.82 -4.79 3.67
CA LEU A 306 5.03 -5.97 4.08
C LEU A 306 5.25 -7.20 3.19
N CYS A 307 6.43 -7.30 2.56
CA CYS A 307 6.74 -8.41 1.68
C CYS A 307 7.21 -9.66 2.45
N TYR A 308 8.02 -9.46 3.49
CA TYR A 308 8.65 -10.52 4.28
C TYR A 308 8.00 -10.70 5.65
N THR A 309 7.80 -11.96 6.05
CA THR A 309 7.27 -12.37 7.36
C THR A 309 8.35 -12.83 8.34
N GLU A 310 9.52 -13.17 7.79
CA GLU A 310 10.68 -13.70 8.49
C GLU A 310 11.93 -13.08 7.87
N GLU A 311 12.97 -12.91 8.69
CA GLU A 311 14.34 -12.61 8.27
C GLU A 311 14.80 -13.57 7.17
N ILE A 312 15.54 -13.04 6.19
CA ILE A 312 16.08 -13.81 5.07
C ILE A 312 17.29 -14.61 5.54
N GLU A 313 18.27 -13.95 6.15
CA GLU A 313 19.50 -14.55 6.65
C GLU A 313 19.36 -14.95 8.11
N ARG A 314 18.69 -16.08 8.37
CA ARG A 314 18.29 -16.49 9.71
C ARG A 314 19.49 -16.86 10.59
N GLY A 315 19.62 -16.16 11.72
CA GLY A 315 20.47 -16.55 12.84
C GLY A 315 19.73 -17.28 13.96
N THR A 316 20.46 -17.79 14.95
CA THR A 316 19.87 -18.42 16.14
C THR A 316 19.30 -17.40 17.13
N TYR A 317 19.99 -16.25 17.30
CA TYR A 317 19.63 -15.17 18.23
C TYR A 317 19.29 -15.66 19.64
N CYS A 318 20.16 -16.50 20.19
CA CYS A 318 20.07 -16.99 21.55
C CYS A 318 21.13 -16.31 22.41
N ASP A 319 20.70 -15.53 23.41
CA ASP A 319 21.57 -15.05 24.48
C ASP A 319 21.40 -15.96 25.70
N SER A 320 22.40 -16.82 25.95
CA SER A 320 22.42 -17.74 27.09
C SER A 320 22.53 -17.03 28.44
N SER A 321 22.96 -15.77 28.48
CA SER A 321 22.99 -14.97 29.70
C SER A 321 21.60 -14.48 30.13
N ALA A 322 20.60 -14.54 29.26
CA ALA A 322 19.23 -14.12 29.56
C ALA A 322 18.46 -15.23 30.34
N VAL A 323 18.90 -15.50 31.57
CA VAL A 323 18.39 -16.60 32.41
C VAL A 323 16.89 -16.61 32.64
N ALA A 324 16.22 -15.43 32.63
CA ALA A 324 14.77 -15.31 32.77
C ALA A 324 13.97 -15.74 31.52
N ASN A 325 14.65 -15.87 30.38
CA ASN A 325 14.09 -16.24 29.09
C ASN A 325 15.03 -17.24 28.39
N PRO A 326 15.19 -18.46 28.93
CA PRO A 326 16.16 -19.41 28.43
C PRO A 326 15.82 -19.85 26.99
N CYS A 327 16.85 -20.08 26.20
CA CYS A 327 16.68 -20.59 24.84
C CYS A 327 16.13 -22.02 24.88
N ALA A 328 15.02 -22.26 24.20
CA ALA A 328 14.45 -23.60 24.09
C ALA A 328 15.28 -24.45 23.11
N PRO A 329 15.54 -25.74 23.41
CA PRO A 329 16.25 -26.64 22.51
C PRO A 329 15.65 -26.66 21.11
N GLY A 330 16.50 -26.53 20.08
CA GLY A 330 16.10 -26.56 18.67
C GLY A 330 15.29 -25.35 18.20
N ARG A 331 15.15 -24.29 19.00
CA ARG A 331 14.45 -23.06 18.61
C ARG A 331 15.40 -21.94 18.23
N GLN A 332 14.95 -21.10 17.31
CA GLN A 332 15.67 -19.94 16.80
C GLN A 332 14.80 -18.68 16.89
N TYR A 333 15.41 -17.58 17.27
CA TYR A 333 14.76 -16.30 17.57
C TYR A 333 15.14 -15.20 16.57
N TYR A 334 15.34 -15.57 15.30
CA TYR A 334 15.51 -14.64 14.19
C TYR A 334 14.30 -13.71 14.00
N GLY A 335 14.49 -12.66 13.20
CA GLY A 335 13.48 -11.64 12.95
C GLY A 335 12.19 -12.21 12.40
N ARG A 336 11.05 -11.90 13.05
CA ARG A 336 9.71 -12.23 12.53
C ARG A 336 8.75 -11.07 12.67
N GLY A 337 7.84 -10.95 11.70
CA GLY A 337 6.74 -10.01 11.73
C GLY A 337 7.11 -8.54 11.41
N PRO A 338 6.19 -7.60 11.66
CA PRO A 338 6.26 -6.23 11.13
C PRO A 338 7.45 -5.41 11.59
N LEU A 339 7.95 -5.64 12.81
CA LEU A 339 9.16 -4.99 13.34
C LEU A 339 10.24 -6.03 13.68
N GLN A 340 10.32 -7.13 12.92
CA GLN A 340 11.37 -8.15 13.02
C GLN A 340 11.75 -8.54 14.46
N LEU A 341 10.76 -8.99 15.27
CA LEU A 341 10.99 -9.42 16.65
C LEU A 341 12.11 -10.47 16.69
N SER A 342 13.12 -10.23 17.51
CA SER A 342 14.39 -10.96 17.50
C SER A 342 14.88 -11.20 18.93
N TRP A 343 15.69 -12.23 19.15
CA TRP A 343 16.26 -12.66 20.43
C TRP A 343 15.30 -13.32 21.44
N ASN A 344 15.78 -14.38 22.08
CA ASN A 344 15.05 -15.17 23.10
C ASN A 344 14.37 -14.31 24.18
N TYR A 345 15.05 -13.28 24.70
CA TYR A 345 14.48 -12.42 25.74
C TYR A 345 13.28 -11.61 25.25
N ASN A 346 13.28 -11.10 24.01
CA ASN A 346 12.12 -10.37 23.49
C ASN A 346 10.98 -11.31 23.15
N TYR A 347 11.27 -12.48 22.57
CA TYR A 347 10.24 -13.49 22.33
C TYR A 347 9.58 -13.94 23.63
N GLY A 348 10.36 -14.19 24.68
CA GLY A 348 9.85 -14.57 25.99
C GLY A 348 8.95 -13.49 26.61
N GLU A 349 9.42 -12.24 26.69
CA GLU A 349 8.62 -11.15 27.26
C GLU A 349 7.40 -10.78 26.41
N CYS A 350 7.52 -10.77 25.09
CA CYS A 350 6.40 -10.55 24.18
C CYS A 350 5.35 -11.66 24.32
N GLY A 351 5.79 -12.92 24.44
CA GLY A 351 4.95 -14.08 24.63
C GLY A 351 4.14 -13.99 25.93
N LYS A 352 4.81 -13.67 27.05
CA LYS A 352 4.18 -13.43 28.36
C LYS A 352 3.10 -12.34 28.27
N ALA A 353 3.40 -11.21 27.61
CA ALA A 353 2.46 -10.09 27.49
C ALA A 353 1.25 -10.40 26.61
N ASN A 354 1.37 -11.30 25.64
CA ASN A 354 0.34 -11.54 24.61
C ASN A 354 -0.34 -12.91 24.68
N GLY A 355 0.03 -13.75 25.64
CA GLY A 355 -0.58 -15.06 25.85
C GLY A 355 -0.14 -16.11 24.82
N PHE A 356 1.13 -16.07 24.39
CA PHE A 356 1.72 -17.13 23.57
C PHE A 356 3.08 -17.57 24.11
N ASP A 357 3.49 -18.80 23.80
CA ASP A 357 4.80 -19.30 24.21
C ASP A 357 5.89 -18.86 23.23
N GLY A 358 6.50 -17.70 23.49
CA GLY A 358 7.54 -17.16 22.63
C GLY A 358 8.85 -17.96 22.67
N LEU A 359 9.12 -18.71 23.74
CA LEU A 359 10.37 -19.47 23.87
C LEU A 359 10.30 -20.81 23.14
N ARG A 360 9.23 -21.58 23.36
CA ARG A 360 9.05 -22.92 22.78
C ARG A 360 8.32 -22.90 21.44
N ASN A 361 7.62 -21.82 21.09
CA ASN A 361 6.92 -21.66 19.81
C ASN A 361 7.14 -20.27 19.17
N PRO A 362 8.39 -19.83 18.93
CA PRO A 362 8.66 -18.52 18.32
C PRO A 362 8.07 -18.38 16.90
N ASP A 363 7.89 -19.49 16.17
CA ASP A 363 7.33 -19.49 14.81
C ASP A 363 5.90 -18.96 14.73
N ILE A 364 5.16 -18.93 15.85
CA ILE A 364 3.78 -18.42 15.87
C ILE A 364 3.70 -16.97 15.38
N VAL A 365 4.76 -16.18 15.59
CA VAL A 365 4.86 -14.78 15.13
C VAL A 365 4.83 -14.68 13.60
N ALA A 366 5.25 -15.73 12.87
CA ALA A 366 5.19 -15.80 11.41
C ALA A 366 4.01 -16.65 10.87
N LYS A 367 3.20 -17.25 11.74
CA LYS A 367 2.09 -18.16 11.38
C LYS A 367 0.71 -17.60 11.71
N ASP A 368 0.58 -16.82 12.77
CA ASP A 368 -0.68 -16.19 13.17
C ASP A 368 -0.66 -14.68 12.88
N PRO A 369 -1.49 -14.18 11.96
CA PRO A 369 -1.55 -12.76 11.61
C PRO A 369 -1.92 -11.82 12.76
N VAL A 370 -2.61 -12.27 13.81
CA VAL A 370 -2.94 -11.43 14.97
C VAL A 370 -1.75 -11.37 15.91
N VAL A 371 -1.09 -12.51 16.16
CA VAL A 371 0.12 -12.57 16.98
C VAL A 371 1.26 -11.77 16.35
N THR A 372 1.40 -11.80 15.01
CA THR A 372 2.40 -11.00 14.29
C THR A 372 2.25 -9.49 14.54
N TRP A 373 1.02 -8.98 14.56
CA TRP A 373 0.80 -7.55 14.83
C TRP A 373 0.93 -7.22 16.31
N LYS A 374 0.51 -8.16 17.19
CA LYS A 374 0.71 -8.02 18.63
C LYS A 374 2.19 -7.91 19.01
N SER A 375 3.09 -8.65 18.36
CA SER A 375 4.52 -8.54 18.65
C SER A 375 5.10 -7.17 18.28
N ALA A 376 4.73 -6.62 17.13
CA ALA A 376 5.16 -5.29 16.72
C ALA A 376 4.57 -4.20 17.63
N LEU A 377 3.29 -4.28 17.97
CA LEU A 377 2.63 -3.32 18.87
C LEU A 377 3.15 -3.41 20.30
N TRP A 378 3.47 -4.61 20.79
CA TRP A 378 4.17 -4.81 22.05
C TRP A 378 5.48 -4.05 22.07
N PHE A 379 6.35 -4.34 21.10
CA PHE A 379 7.68 -3.73 21.03
C PHE A 379 7.59 -2.20 20.90
N TRP A 380 6.71 -1.72 20.02
CA TRP A 380 6.46 -0.28 19.88
C TRP A 380 6.05 0.34 21.21
N SER A 381 5.05 -0.23 21.87
CA SER A 381 4.48 0.33 23.10
C SER A 381 5.47 0.33 24.27
N THR A 382 6.32 -0.69 24.38
CA THR A 382 7.26 -0.82 25.50
C THR A 382 8.58 -0.09 25.27
N SER A 383 9.05 -0.05 24.02
CA SER A 383 10.41 0.35 23.71
C SER A 383 10.49 1.67 22.96
N VAL A 384 9.62 1.89 21.96
CA VAL A 384 9.76 3.01 21.00
C VAL A 384 8.87 4.19 21.37
N ARG A 385 7.60 3.94 21.68
CA ARG A 385 6.61 4.97 22.03
C ARG A 385 7.08 5.95 23.12
N PRO A 386 7.82 5.53 24.18
CA PRO A 386 8.34 6.48 25.17
C PRO A 386 9.25 7.59 24.60
N THR A 387 9.81 7.40 23.40
CA THR A 387 10.73 8.35 22.77
C THR A 387 10.10 9.16 21.63
N GLU A 388 8.85 8.86 21.25
CA GLU A 388 8.16 9.45 20.09
C GLU A 388 8.05 10.98 20.16
N ARG A 389 7.83 11.54 21.36
CA ARG A 389 7.78 12.99 21.59
C ARG A 389 9.07 13.74 21.24
N LYS A 390 10.21 13.05 21.10
CA LYS A 390 11.49 13.66 20.67
C LYS A 390 11.61 13.78 19.15
N GLY A 391 10.72 13.14 18.39
CA GLY A 391 10.69 13.15 16.93
C GLY A 391 10.99 11.78 16.30
N PHE A 392 10.71 11.64 15.01
CA PHE A 392 10.86 10.38 14.28
C PHE A 392 12.31 9.87 14.25
N GLY A 393 13.31 10.76 14.22
CA GLY A 393 14.73 10.39 14.27
C GLY A 393 15.10 9.61 15.54
N GLU A 394 14.51 9.95 16.68
CA GLU A 394 14.73 9.21 17.93
C GLU A 394 14.05 7.82 17.89
N THR A 395 12.94 7.67 17.17
CA THR A 395 12.32 6.35 16.98
C THR A 395 13.20 5.44 16.11
N ILE A 396 13.91 6.00 15.11
CA ILE A 396 14.96 5.28 14.36
C ILE A 396 16.07 4.86 15.32
N HIS A 397 16.63 5.80 16.10
CA HIS A 397 17.70 5.49 17.05
C HIS A 397 17.30 4.39 18.05
N LYS A 398 16.03 4.36 18.47
CA LYS A 398 15.55 3.35 19.41
C LYS A 398 15.35 1.96 18.78
N ILE A 399 14.99 1.90 17.50
CA ILE A 399 14.81 0.67 16.74
C ILE A 399 16.17 0.09 16.34
N ASN A 400 17.05 0.93 15.78
CA ASN A 400 18.40 0.54 15.40
C ASN A 400 19.37 1.74 15.48
N GLY A 401 19.92 1.98 16.67
CA GLY A 401 20.82 3.11 16.91
C GLY A 401 22.12 3.09 16.09
N MET A 402 22.48 1.94 15.52
CA MET A 402 23.66 1.81 14.64
C MET A 402 23.47 2.50 13.28
N GLU A 403 22.23 2.82 12.88
CA GLU A 403 21.94 3.53 11.62
C GLU A 403 22.22 5.04 11.73
N CYS A 404 22.13 5.61 12.94
CA CYS A 404 22.27 7.03 13.22
C CYS A 404 23.74 7.50 13.26
N ASN A 405 23.98 8.82 13.28
CA ASN A 405 25.31 9.45 13.44
C ASN A 405 26.34 9.06 12.36
N HIS A 406 25.94 9.05 11.08
CA HIS A 406 26.74 8.61 9.92
C HIS A 406 27.01 7.09 9.87
N GLY A 407 26.26 6.28 10.62
CA GLY A 407 26.36 4.83 10.57
C GLY A 407 25.88 4.26 9.24
N ASN A 408 24.58 4.38 8.93
CA ASN A 408 24.01 3.97 7.65
C ASN A 408 22.98 4.99 7.17
N THR A 409 23.46 6.02 6.47
CA THR A 409 22.61 7.11 6.00
C THR A 409 21.51 6.65 5.06
N ASP A 410 21.74 5.60 4.26
CA ASP A 410 20.76 5.11 3.29
C ASP A 410 19.54 4.47 3.97
N GLU A 411 19.73 3.75 5.08
CA GLU A 411 18.64 3.15 5.85
C GLU A 411 17.81 4.22 6.59
N VAL A 412 18.48 5.22 7.15
CA VAL A 412 17.79 6.39 7.75
C VAL A 412 16.95 7.11 6.69
N GLU A 413 17.53 7.41 5.52
CA GLU A 413 16.80 8.06 4.42
C GLU A 413 15.60 7.24 3.95
N ASP A 414 15.73 5.91 3.92
CA ASP A 414 14.65 4.99 3.55
C ASP A 414 13.46 5.07 4.53
N ARG A 415 13.74 5.01 5.83
CA ARG A 415 12.72 5.19 6.89
C ARG A 415 12.05 6.56 6.81
N VAL A 416 12.83 7.62 6.62
CA VAL A 416 12.34 9.00 6.51
C VAL A 416 11.47 9.18 5.28
N ARG A 417 11.82 8.55 4.16
CA ARG A 417 11.00 8.54 2.94
C ARG A 417 9.62 7.95 3.22
N TYR A 418 9.55 6.78 3.86
CA TYR A 418 8.26 6.17 4.22
C TYR A 418 7.47 7.05 5.19
N TYR A 419 8.11 7.59 6.22
CA TYR A 419 7.44 8.45 7.20
C TYR A 419 6.81 9.69 6.55
N ARG A 420 7.55 10.40 5.69
CA ARG A 420 7.02 11.55 4.94
C ARG A 420 5.82 11.17 4.08
N GLU A 421 5.89 10.03 3.38
CA GLU A 421 4.80 9.55 2.55
C GLU A 421 3.55 9.21 3.38
N TYR A 422 3.70 8.55 4.53
CA TYR A 422 2.56 8.22 5.39
C TYR A 422 1.98 9.43 6.11
N CYS A 423 2.80 10.39 6.55
CA CYS A 423 2.32 11.68 7.05
C CYS A 423 1.48 12.41 5.99
N LYS A 424 1.94 12.43 4.73
CA LYS A 424 1.18 13.00 3.62
C LYS A 424 -0.16 12.29 3.40
N GLN A 425 -0.18 10.95 3.44
CA GLN A 425 -1.41 10.18 3.29
C GLN A 425 -2.40 10.38 4.43
N LEU A 426 -1.92 10.60 5.65
CA LEU A 426 -2.73 10.88 6.84
C LEU A 426 -3.10 12.37 6.98
N GLY A 427 -2.59 13.23 6.11
CA GLY A 427 -2.83 14.68 6.16
C GLY A 427 -2.31 15.32 7.44
N VAL A 428 -1.06 15.01 7.81
CA VAL A 428 -0.35 15.59 8.96
C VAL A 428 1.06 16.04 8.57
N SER A 429 1.54 17.13 9.17
CA SER A 429 2.95 17.54 9.03
C SER A 429 3.88 16.51 9.70
N PRO A 430 5.01 16.11 9.07
CA PRO A 430 5.98 15.20 9.70
C PRO A 430 6.56 15.71 11.03
N GLY A 431 6.48 17.02 11.28
CA GLY A 431 7.12 17.67 12.42
C GLY A 431 8.62 17.83 12.23
N ASN A 432 9.30 18.18 13.32
CA ASN A 432 10.75 18.39 13.37
C ASN A 432 11.47 17.10 13.78
N ASN A 433 12.80 17.10 13.74
CA ASN A 433 13.67 16.01 14.23
C ASN A 433 13.34 14.65 13.61
N ILE A 434 13.09 14.63 12.29
CA ILE A 434 12.73 13.40 11.59
C ILE A 434 13.95 12.55 11.20
N ARG A 435 15.17 13.00 11.50
CA ARG A 435 16.42 12.30 11.21
C ARG A 435 17.24 12.09 12.49
N CYS A 436 18.07 11.07 12.46
CA CYS A 436 19.27 10.85 13.27
C CYS A 436 20.41 10.53 12.27
#